data_AF-A0A6N7XZJ4-F1
#
_entry.id   AF-A0A6N7XZJ4-F1
#
_cell.length_a   1.000
_cell.length_b   1.000
_cell.length_c   1.000
_cell.angle_alpha   90.00
_cell.angle_beta   90.00
_cell.angle_gamma   90.00
#
_symmetry.space_group_name_H-M   'P 1'
#
loop_
_entity.id
_entity.type
_entity.pdbx_description
1 polymer ?
#
loop_
_entity_poly.entity_id
_entity_poly.type
_entity_poly.pdbx_seq_one_letter_code
_entity_poly.pdbx_strand_id
1 'polypeptide(L)'
;MKLILDSKERNVAGPRIKIARLKSKLTQQELSAKLETLAVYVDRASISKIEQQKRIITDMELVAFSKILKVSVDWLLGIDK
;
A
#
# COMPACT_ATOMS: atom_id res chain seq x y z
N MET A 1 6.44 -21.31 -16.78
CA MET A 1 6.01 -19.91 -16.57
C MET A 1 5.81 -19.72 -15.08
N LYS A 2 6.37 -18.68 -14.46
CA LYS A 2 6.20 -18.40 -13.03
C LYS A 2 5.14 -17.31 -12.87
N LEU A 3 4.10 -17.57 -12.09
CA LEU A 3 3.05 -16.60 -11.81
C LEU A 3 3.55 -15.59 -10.77
N ILE A 4 2.99 -14.38 -10.76
CA ILE A 4 3.24 -13.39 -9.70
C ILE A 4 2.90 -13.98 -8.32
N LEU A 5 1.89 -14.87 -8.26
CA LEU A 5 1.48 -15.56 -7.05
C LEU A 5 2.53 -16.55 -6.51
N ASP A 6 3.45 -17.01 -7.37
CA ASP A 6 4.58 -17.90 -7.02
C ASP A 6 5.81 -17.11 -6.52
N SER A 7 5.76 -15.78 -6.57
CA SER A 7 6.79 -14.91 -6.01
C SER A 7 6.71 -14.88 -4.49
N LYS A 8 7.88 -14.74 -3.84
CA LYS A 8 7.96 -14.49 -2.38
C LYS A 8 7.32 -13.15 -2.02
N GLU A 9 7.40 -12.18 -2.93
CA GLU A 9 6.89 -10.82 -2.78
C GLU A 9 5.79 -10.59 -3.82
N ARG A 10 4.62 -10.14 -3.34
CA ARG A 10 3.42 -9.97 -4.16
C ARG A 10 3.15 -8.54 -4.57
N ASN A 11 3.90 -7.57 -4.04
CA ASN A 11 3.83 -6.17 -4.45
C ASN A 11 5.18 -5.49 -4.18
N VAL A 12 5.44 -4.39 -4.89
CA VAL A 12 6.65 -3.56 -4.72
C VAL A 12 6.45 -2.37 -3.78
N ALA A 13 5.21 -1.93 -3.57
CA ALA A 13 4.91 -0.68 -2.87
C ALA A 13 4.84 -0.81 -1.34
N GLY A 14 4.69 -2.02 -0.82
CA GLY A 14 4.46 -2.33 0.60
C GLY A 14 5.48 -1.67 1.55
N PRO A 15 6.80 -1.78 1.31
CA PRO A 15 7.81 -1.14 2.13
C PRO A 15 7.66 0.39 2.16
N ARG A 16 7.40 1.01 1.01
CA ARG A 16 7.24 2.46 0.89
C ARG A 16 5.92 2.96 1.47
N ILE A 17 4.83 2.20 1.34
CA ILE A 17 3.57 2.45 2.06
C ILE A 17 3.81 2.47 3.57
N LYS A 18 4.53 1.48 4.11
CA LYS A 18 4.86 1.42 5.54
C LYS A 18 5.68 2.65 5.98
N ILE A 19 6.69 3.03 5.20
CA ILE A 19 7.51 4.21 5.48
C ILE A 19 6.65 5.47 5.52
N ALA A 20 5.81 5.72 4.50
CA ALA A 20 4.99 6.91 4.44
C ALA A 20 3.89 6.93 5.52
N ARG A 21 3.30 5.78 5.84
CA ARG A 21 2.36 5.64 6.96
C ARG A 21 3.00 6.03 8.30
N LEU A 22 4.20 5.50 8.59
CA LEU A 22 4.92 5.82 9.81
C LEU A 22 5.34 7.28 9.88
N LYS A 23 5.80 7.87 8.76
CA LYS A 23 6.08 9.32 8.67
C LYS A 23 4.84 10.18 8.93
N SER A 24 3.67 9.69 8.52
CA SER A 24 2.37 10.33 8.77
C SER A 24 1.82 10.08 10.18
N LYS A 25 2.56 9.35 11.03
CA LYS A 25 2.15 8.96 12.40
C LYS A 25 0.82 8.20 12.46
N LEU A 26 0.50 7.44 11.42
CA LEU A 26 -0.73 6.65 11.36
C LEU A 26 -0.47 5.21 11.79
N THR A 27 -1.38 4.66 12.60
CA THR A 27 -1.52 3.22 12.76
C THR A 27 -2.07 2.58 11.49
N GLN A 28 -1.96 1.25 11.35
CA GLN A 28 -2.58 0.55 10.23
C GLN A 28 -4.11 0.67 10.27
N GLN A 29 -4.72 0.72 11.46
CA GLN A 29 -6.17 0.91 11.61
C GLN A 29 -6.61 2.30 11.13
N GLU A 30 -5.86 3.34 11.46
CA GLU A 30 -6.17 4.71 11.00
C GLU A 30 -5.98 4.86 9.49
N LEU A 31 -4.98 4.17 8.90
CA LEU A 31 -4.82 4.14 7.45
C LEU A 31 -6.02 3.45 6.78
N SER A 32 -6.51 2.33 7.33
CA SER A 32 -7.75 1.65 6.88
C SER A 32 -8.93 2.62 6.86
N ALA A 33 -9.19 3.27 8.00
CA ALA A 33 -10.30 4.22 8.13
C ALA A 33 -10.18 5.41 7.16
N LYS A 34 -8.95 5.87 6.85
CA LYS A 34 -8.72 6.94 5.87
C LYS A 34 -8.92 6.48 4.42
N LEU A 35 -8.61 5.23 4.08
CA LEU A 35 -8.86 4.70 2.73
C LEU A 35 -10.37 4.55 2.48
N GLU A 36 -11.13 4.21 3.52
CA GLU A 36 -12.60 4.11 3.43
C GLU A 36 -13.26 5.45 3.06
N THR A 37 -12.67 6.60 3.42
CA THR A 37 -13.20 7.91 3.00
C THR A 37 -13.06 8.18 1.50
N LEU A 38 -12.25 7.37 0.80
CA LEU A 38 -12.12 7.34 -0.66
C LEU A 38 -12.88 6.17 -1.29
N ALA A 39 -13.79 5.54 -0.54
CA ALA A 39 -14.49 4.30 -0.92
C ALA A 39 -13.56 3.12 -1.25
N VAL A 40 -12.34 3.11 -0.69
CA VAL A 40 -11.38 2.02 -0.83
C VAL A 40 -11.33 1.23 0.48
N TYR A 41 -12.00 0.07 0.48
CA TYR A 41 -12.14 -0.78 1.66
C TYR A 41 -10.97 -1.75 1.81
N VAL A 42 -9.96 -1.37 2.60
CA VAL A 42 -8.79 -2.20 2.90
C VAL A 42 -8.62 -2.27 4.41
N ASP A 43 -8.98 -3.42 5.00
CA ASP A 43 -8.92 -3.61 6.44
C ASP A 43 -7.49 -3.60 6.99
N ARG A 44 -7.37 -3.45 8.32
CA ARG A 44 -6.06 -3.42 9.01
C ARG A 44 -5.21 -4.67 8.72
N ALA A 45 -5.82 -5.85 8.60
CA ALA A 45 -5.10 -7.09 8.30
C ALA A 45 -4.56 -7.10 6.86
N SER A 46 -5.32 -6.58 5.89
CA SER A 46 -4.86 -6.40 4.51
C SER A 46 -3.75 -5.37 4.42
N ILE A 47 -3.84 -4.24 5.11
CA ILE A 47 -2.73 -3.27 5.19
C ILE A 47 -1.46 -3.95 5.71
N SER A 48 -1.56 -4.73 6.80
CA SER A 48 -0.41 -5.46 7.34
C SER A 48 0.20 -6.44 6.32
N LYS A 49 -0.62 -7.17 5.56
CA LYS A 49 -0.15 -8.06 4.49
C LYS A 49 0.45 -7.29 3.32
N ILE A 50 -0.11 -6.13 2.95
CA ILE A 50 0.41 -5.25 1.91
C ILE A 50 1.82 -4.77 2.30
N GLU A 51 1.98 -4.24 3.51
CA GLU A 51 3.27 -3.76 4.03
C GLU A 51 4.33 -4.86 4.13
N GLN A 52 3.91 -6.12 4.33
CA GLN A 52 4.79 -7.30 4.33
C GLN A 52 4.96 -7.93 2.94
N GLN A 53 4.42 -7.32 1.88
CA GLN A 53 4.46 -7.84 0.51
C GLN A 53 3.79 -9.22 0.33
N LYS A 54 2.86 -9.58 1.22
CA LYS A 54 2.10 -10.85 1.22
C LYS A 54 0.76 -10.78 0.49
N ARG A 55 0.39 -9.61 -0.03
CA ARG A 55 -0.85 -9.35 -0.79
C ARG A 55 -0.53 -8.48 -1.99
N ILE A 56 -1.17 -8.73 -3.12
CA ILE A 56 -1.16 -7.81 -4.27
C ILE A 56 -1.86 -6.49 -3.90
N ILE A 57 -1.59 -5.44 -4.67
CA ILE A 57 -2.25 -4.14 -4.55
C ILE A 57 -2.88 -3.84 -5.91
N THR A 58 -4.14 -3.42 -5.94
CA THR A 58 -4.76 -2.97 -7.18
C THR A 58 -4.29 -1.55 -7.53
N ASP A 59 -4.42 -1.16 -8.79
CA ASP A 59 -4.14 0.21 -9.22
C ASP A 59 -4.99 1.26 -8.46
N MET A 60 -6.26 0.97 -8.20
CA MET A 60 -7.15 1.82 -7.40
C MET A 60 -6.66 1.97 -5.96
N GLU A 61 -6.25 0.87 -5.32
CA GLU A 61 -5.67 0.90 -3.98
C GLU A 61 -4.38 1.73 -3.97
N LEU A 62 -3.51 1.54 -4.97
CA LEU A 62 -2.24 2.24 -5.10
C LEU A 62 -2.44 3.76 -5.20
N VAL A 63 -3.42 4.21 -6.00
CA VAL A 63 -3.79 5.63 -6.11
C VAL A 63 -4.39 6.16 -4.81
N ALA A 64 -5.19 5.36 -4.10
CA ALA A 64 -5.75 5.78 -2.81
C ALA A 64 -4.66 5.94 -1.73
N PHE A 65 -3.69 5.00 -1.67
CA PHE A 65 -2.54 5.11 -0.80
C PHE A 65 -1.74 6.39 -1.08
N SER A 66 -1.49 6.71 -2.35
CA SER A 66 -0.72 7.90 -2.73
C SER A 66 -1.41 9.19 -2.26
N LYS A 67 -2.74 9.27 -2.41
CA LYS A 67 -3.56 10.42 -1.95
C LYS A 67 -3.54 10.56 -0.43
N ILE A 68 -3.80 9.48 0.32
CA ILE A 68 -3.86 9.54 1.79
C ILE A 68 -2.50 9.82 2.41
N LEU A 69 -1.43 9.22 1.86
CA LEU A 69 -0.08 9.32 2.38
C LEU A 69 0.70 10.52 1.81
N LYS A 70 0.08 11.31 0.92
CA LYS A 70 0.64 12.52 0.30
C LYS A 70 2.01 12.29 -0.36
N VAL A 71 2.10 11.21 -1.13
CA VAL A 71 3.28 10.83 -1.93
C VAL A 71 2.86 10.55 -3.37
N SER A 72 3.79 10.59 -4.33
CA SER A 72 3.50 10.19 -5.71
C SER A 72 3.37 8.67 -5.84
N VAL A 73 2.63 8.22 -6.85
CA VAL A 73 2.54 6.80 -7.20
C VAL A 73 3.93 6.27 -7.61
N ASP A 74 4.70 7.05 -8.36
CA ASP A 74 6.07 6.71 -8.76
C ASP A 74 6.96 6.45 -7.55
N TRP A 75 6.82 7.29 -6.52
CA TRP A 75 7.50 7.06 -5.25
C TRP A 75 6.97 5.82 -4.55
N LEU A 76 5.68 5.47 -4.60
CA LEU A 76 5.25 4.17 -4.06
C LEU A 76 5.86 2.98 -4.82
N LEU A 77 6.06 3.12 -6.13
CA LEU A 77 6.53 2.06 -7.02
C LEU A 77 8.05 1.90 -7.10
N GLY A 78 8.85 2.85 -6.61
CA GLY A 78 10.31 2.74 -6.74
C GLY A 78 10.87 3.25 -8.05
N ILE A 79 10.12 4.05 -8.79
CA ILE A 79 10.45 4.50 -10.14
C ILE A 79 10.56 6.02 -10.27
N ASP A 80 10.54 6.73 -9.13
CA ASP A 80 10.85 8.14 -9.06
C ASP A 80 12.29 8.40 -9.53
N LYS A 81 12.47 9.45 -10.34
CA LYS A 81 13.77 9.92 -10.83
C LYS A 81 14.40 10.91 -9.88
#